data_AF-A0A659UNW1-F1
#
_entry.id   AF-A0A659UNW1-F1
#
_cell.length_a   1.000
_cell.length_b   1.000
_cell.length_c   1.000
_cell.angle_alpha   90.00
_cell.angle_beta   90.00
_cell.angle_gamma   90.00
#
_symmetry.space_group_name_H-M   'P 1'
#
loop_
_entity.id
_entity.type
_entity.pdbx_description
1 polymer ?
#
loop_
_entity_poly.entity_id
_entity_poly.type
_entity_poly.pdbx_seq_one_letter_code
_entity_poly.pdbx_strand_id
1 'polypeptide(L)'
;QGAPVDLGARAFDILTILAARPNEVVSKKDLLAHVWPDVTVEEGSLRFHMAYLRKAWGDGKDGASYIATLAGRGYCFVAPISRSGGRKDVQREVADSYPHANLPNRLVRMVGRA
;
A
#
# COMPACT_ATOMS: atom_id res chain seq x y z
N GLN A 1 -8.60 -16.58 10.38
CA GLN A 1 -9.75 -15.89 10.99
C GLN A 1 -9.25 -14.54 11.50
N GLY A 2 -9.91 -13.44 11.15
CA GLY A 2 -9.50 -12.10 11.62
C GLY A 2 -10.18 -11.77 12.94
N ALA A 3 -9.43 -11.23 13.90
CA ALA A 3 -10.01 -10.60 15.08
C ALA A 3 -10.12 -9.09 14.83
N PRO A 4 -11.22 -8.43 15.25
CA PRO A 4 -11.29 -6.98 15.22
C PRO A 4 -10.22 -6.40 16.14
N VAL A 5 -9.45 -5.46 15.62
CA VAL A 5 -8.37 -4.78 16.35
C VAL A 5 -8.78 -3.32 16.47
N ASP A 6 -8.95 -2.84 17.70
CA ASP A 6 -9.14 -1.43 17.94
C ASP A 6 -7.86 -0.68 17.55
N LEU A 7 -7.98 0.15 16.52
CA LEU A 7 -6.89 1.00 16.04
C LEU A 7 -7.32 2.46 16.19
N GLY A 8 -6.51 3.25 16.89
CA GLY A 8 -6.73 4.70 16.93
C GLY A 8 -6.64 5.30 15.52
N ALA A 9 -7.40 6.36 15.24
CA ALA A 9 -7.48 6.98 13.91
C ALA A 9 -6.08 7.26 13.30
N ARG A 10 -5.17 7.84 14.10
CA ARG A 10 -3.80 8.12 13.66
C ARG A 10 -2.96 6.86 13.40
N ALA A 11 -3.14 5.81 14.19
CA ALA A 11 -2.47 4.53 13.95
C ALA A 11 -2.94 3.90 12.63
N PHE A 12 -4.24 4.02 12.33
CA PHE A 12 -4.82 3.58 11.07
C PHE A 12 -4.31 4.39 9.87
N ASP A 13 -4.15 5.71 10.01
CA ASP A 13 -3.58 6.56 8.96
C ASP A 13 -2.13 6.15 8.64
N ILE A 14 -1.29 5.95 9.66
CA ILE A 14 0.08 5.43 9.51
C ILE A 14 0.06 4.12 8.72
N LEU A 15 -0.82 3.21 9.13
CA LEU A 15 -0.93 1.92 8.47
C LEU A 15 -1.35 2.08 7.01
N THR A 16 -2.28 2.97 6.71
CA THR A 16 -2.76 3.19 5.35
C THR A 16 -1.62 3.65 4.43
N ILE A 17 -0.75 4.53 4.91
CA ILE A 17 0.42 5.00 4.15
C ILE A 17 1.40 3.85 3.91
N LEU A 18 1.68 3.06 4.94
CA LEU A 18 2.57 1.90 4.87
C LEU A 18 2.01 0.80 3.95
N ALA A 19 0.70 0.55 4.00
CA ALA A 19 0.01 -0.44 3.17
C ALA A 19 -0.18 0.02 1.72
N ALA A 20 -0.22 1.34 1.47
CA ALA A 20 -0.22 1.89 0.13
C ALA A 20 1.11 1.62 -0.60
N ARG A 21 2.22 1.53 0.15
CA ARG A 21 3.58 1.27 -0.36
C ARG A 21 4.21 0.04 0.32
N PRO A 22 3.71 -1.18 0.02
CA PRO A 22 4.28 -2.39 0.60
C PRO A 22 5.74 -2.57 0.20
N ASN A 23 6.57 -3.05 1.14
CA ASN A 23 8.01 -3.24 0.98
C ASN A 23 8.81 -1.95 0.68
N GLU A 24 8.18 -0.78 0.78
CA GLU A 24 8.88 0.51 0.66
C GLU A 24 9.20 1.07 2.05
N VAL A 25 10.39 1.65 2.18
CA VAL A 25 10.80 2.32 3.41
C VAL A 25 10.26 3.74 3.38
N VAL A 26 9.27 4.00 4.23
CA VAL A 26 8.71 5.35 4.43
C VAL A 26 9.47 6.04 5.56
N SER A 27 10.00 7.23 5.26
CA SER A 27 10.74 8.03 6.23
C SER A 27 9.84 8.47 7.37
N LYS A 28 10.42 8.63 8.56
CA LYS A 28 9.68 9.17 9.71
C LYS A 28 9.09 10.55 9.44
N LYS A 29 9.83 11.40 8.73
CA LYS A 29 9.38 12.74 8.32
C LYS A 29 8.16 12.68 7.40
N ASP A 30 8.16 11.78 6.41
CA ASP A 30 7.02 11.58 5.51
C ASP A 30 5.78 11.08 6.26
N LEU A 31 5.96 10.13 7.18
CA LEU A 31 4.87 9.63 8.02
C LEU A 31 4.30 10.76 8.90
N LEU A 32 5.17 11.54 9.55
CA LEU A 32 4.75 12.67 10.37
C LEU A 32 4.04 13.73 9.53
N ALA A 33 4.55 14.07 8.35
CA ALA A 33 3.94 15.07 7.48
C ALA A 33 2.56 14.64 6.92
N HIS A 34 2.36 13.35 6.62
CA HIS A 34 1.08 12.87 6.11
C HIS A 34 0.04 12.66 7.21
N VAL A 35 0.46 12.13 8.38
CA VAL A 35 -0.46 11.81 9.47
C VAL A 35 -0.72 13.01 10.36
N TRP A 36 0.25 13.92 10.50
CA TRP A 36 0.17 15.13 11.31
C TRP A 36 0.66 16.37 10.53
N PRO A 37 -0.07 16.80 9.49
CA PRO A 37 0.31 17.98 8.72
C PRO A 37 0.32 19.27 9.56
N ASP A 38 -0.63 19.40 10.49
CA ASP A 38 -0.83 20.62 11.30
C ASP A 38 -0.30 20.51 12.73
N VAL A 39 0.42 19.43 13.07
CA VAL A 39 0.88 19.18 14.44
C VAL A 39 2.35 18.81 14.45
N THR A 40 3.15 19.59 15.20
CA THR A 40 4.56 19.28 15.45
C THR A 40 4.66 18.11 16.42
N VAL A 41 4.59 16.89 15.88
CA VAL A 41 4.66 15.65 16.65
C VAL A 41 6.11 15.14 16.68
N GLU A 42 6.58 14.78 17.88
CA GLU A 42 7.91 14.23 18.07
C GLU A 42 7.97 12.75 17.65
N GLU A 43 9.16 12.27 17.29
CA GLU A 43 9.41 10.86 16.92
C GLU A 43 8.95 9.85 18.00
N GLY A 44 8.88 10.28 19.27
CA GLY A 44 8.37 9.48 20.38
C GLY A 44 6.91 9.05 20.17
N SER A 45 6.06 9.93 19.65
CA SER A 45 4.65 9.60 19.37
C SER A 45 4.52 8.61 18.22
N LEU A 46 5.35 8.73 17.18
CA LEU A 46 5.38 7.75 16.08
C LEU A 46 5.80 6.37 16.61
N ARG A 47 6.83 6.31 17.45
CA ARG A 47 7.25 5.05 18.11
C ARG A 47 6.14 4.46 18.99
N PHE A 48 5.38 5.30 19.71
CA PHE A 48 4.26 4.84 20.53
C PHE A 48 3.16 4.20 19.68
N HIS A 49 2.73 4.86 18.60
CA HIS A 49 1.71 4.30 17.69
C HIS A 49 2.21 3.04 16.99
N MET A 50 3.49 2.96 16.65
CA MET A 50 4.10 1.74 16.09
C MET A 50 4.10 0.60 17.10
N ALA A 51 4.46 0.86 18.37
CA ALA A 51 4.41 -0.15 19.42
C ALA A 51 2.97 -0.63 19.69
N TYR A 52 2.01 0.30 19.64
CA TYR A 52 0.59 -0.02 19.75
C TYR A 52 0.14 -0.93 18.60
N LEU A 53 0.43 -0.56 17.34
CA LEU A 53 0.12 -1.37 16.14
C LEU A 53 0.72 -2.78 16.25
N ARG A 54 1.98 -2.87 16.66
CA ARG A 54 2.66 -4.16 16.88
C ARG A 54 1.94 -5.03 17.89
N LYS A 55 1.57 -4.44 19.03
CA LYS A 55 0.83 -5.15 20.08
C LYS A 55 -0.55 -5.61 19.60
N ALA A 56 -1.23 -4.75 18.84
CA ALA A 56 -2.56 -5.00 18.29
C ALA A 56 -2.57 -6.19 17.31
N TRP A 57 -1.49 -6.36 16.54
CA TRP A 57 -1.33 -7.48 15.60
C TRP A 57 -0.58 -8.69 16.14
N GLY A 58 -0.06 -8.60 17.37
CA GLY A 58 0.85 -9.61 17.89
C GLY A 58 2.12 -9.71 17.03
N ASP A 59 2.57 -8.60 16.43
CA ASP A 59 3.84 -8.50 15.73
C ASP A 59 4.97 -8.96 16.67
N GLY A 60 5.74 -9.94 16.23
CA GLY A 60 6.77 -10.61 17.05
C GLY A 60 6.28 -11.82 17.86
N LYS A 61 4.97 -12.10 17.95
CA LYS A 61 4.47 -13.42 18.34
C LYS A 61 4.52 -14.34 17.11
N ASP A 62 5.04 -15.55 17.30
CA ASP A 62 5.17 -16.57 16.25
C ASP A 62 6.08 -16.21 15.06
N GLY A 63 6.99 -15.24 15.22
CA GLY A 63 7.94 -14.85 14.17
C GLY A 63 7.32 -14.01 13.04
N ALA A 64 6.06 -13.62 13.16
CA ALA A 64 5.40 -12.72 12.21
C ALA A 64 5.89 -11.28 12.41
N SER A 65 6.63 -10.76 11.43
CA SER A 65 6.95 -9.33 11.32
C SER A 65 6.07 -8.71 10.25
N TYR A 66 5.20 -7.80 10.67
CA TYR A 66 4.34 -6.98 9.82
C TYR A 66 5.00 -5.63 9.51
N ILE A 67 5.68 -5.02 10.51
CA ILE A 67 6.33 -3.70 10.37
C ILE A 67 7.82 -3.79 10.74
N ALA A 68 8.67 -3.66 9.72
CA ALA A 68 10.12 -3.57 9.89
C ALA A 68 10.55 -2.13 10.20
N THR A 69 11.36 -1.95 11.24
CA THR A 69 11.98 -0.65 11.56
C THR A 69 13.41 -0.65 11.05
N LEU A 70 13.74 0.27 10.14
CA LEU A 70 15.10 0.51 9.72
C LEU A 70 15.65 1.70 10.50
N ALA A 71 16.57 1.42 11.42
CA ALA A 71 17.24 2.45 12.23
C ALA A 71 17.84 3.54 11.31
N GLY A 72 17.51 4.80 11.60
CA GLY A 72 17.99 5.96 10.83
C GLY A 72 17.29 6.20 9.48
N ARG A 73 16.47 5.28 8.96
CA ARG A 73 15.72 5.49 7.71
C ARG A 73 14.23 5.69 7.94
N GLY A 74 13.58 4.77 8.65
CA GLY A 74 12.13 4.82 8.82
C GLY A 74 11.49 3.45 9.03
N TYR A 75 10.29 3.30 8.49
CA TYR A 75 9.46 2.12 8.70
C TYR A 75 9.06 1.52 7.35
N CYS A 76 9.01 0.19 7.29
CA CYS A 76 8.65 -0.56 6.11
C CYS A 76 7.57 -1.59 6.46
N PHE A 77 6.57 -1.70 5.60
CA PHE A 77 5.55 -2.74 5.71
C PHE A 77 6.03 -4.01 5.02
N VAL A 78 6.32 -5.05 5.81
CA VAL A 78 6.88 -6.32 5.32
C VAL A 78 5.88 -7.48 5.36
N ALA A 79 4.66 -7.23 5.84
CA ALA A 79 3.63 -8.26 5.83
C ALA A 79 3.17 -8.60 4.41
N PRO A 80 2.89 -9.87 4.10
CA PRO A 80 2.34 -10.27 2.81
C PRO A 80 0.93 -9.66 2.62
N ILE A 81 0.81 -8.65 1.75
CA ILE A 81 -0.49 -8.08 1.38
C ILE A 81 -1.13 -8.96 0.31
N SER A 82 -2.11 -9.77 0.72
CA SER A 82 -3.05 -10.37 -0.23
C SER A 82 -4.09 -9.33 -0.59
N ARG A 83 -3.90 -8.63 -1.71
CA ARG A 83 -4.99 -7.86 -2.32
C ARG A 83 -6.02 -8.87 -2.79
N SER A 84 -7.14 -9.00 -2.07
CA SER A 84 -8.32 -9.71 -2.56
C SER A 84 -8.67 -9.09 -3.91
N GLY A 85 -8.45 -9.85 -4.98
CA GLY A 85 -8.49 -9.36 -6.35
C GLY A 85 -9.89 -8.96 -6.78
N GLY A 86 -10.33 -7.76 -6.39
CA GLY A 86 -11.35 -7.03 -7.11
C GLY A 86 -10.71 -6.39 -8.34
N ARG A 87 -10.92 -6.99 -9.51
CA ARG A 87 -10.54 -6.51 -10.86
C ARG A 87 -9.17 -6.96 -11.39
N LYS A 88 -9.00 -8.27 -11.55
CA LYS A 88 -8.10 -8.83 -12.58
C LYS A 88 -8.78 -9.73 -13.62
N ASP A 89 -10.11 -9.79 -13.64
CA ASP A 89 -10.83 -10.71 -14.54
C ASP A 89 -12.15 -10.14 -15.10
N VAL A 90 -12.17 -8.87 -15.51
CA VAL A 90 -13.37 -8.31 -16.22
C VAL A 90 -13.03 -7.80 -17.61
N GLN A 91 -11.79 -7.97 -18.08
CA GLN A 91 -11.39 -7.58 -19.44
C GLN A 91 -11.17 -8.77 -20.38
N ARG A 92 -11.19 -10.02 -19.89
CA ARG A 92 -11.03 -11.20 -20.74
C ARG A 92 -12.38 -11.76 -21.25
N GLU A 93 -13.44 -11.69 -20.44
CA GLU A 93 -14.77 -12.20 -20.84
C GLU A 93 -15.55 -11.27 -21.77
N VAL A 94 -15.35 -9.96 -21.70
CA VAL A 94 -16.00 -9.03 -22.67
C VAL A 94 -15.43 -9.16 -24.08
N ALA A 95 -14.23 -9.73 -24.28
CA ALA A 95 -13.69 -9.92 -25.61
C ALA A 95 -14.31 -11.13 -26.35
N ASP A 96 -14.90 -12.09 -25.63
CA ASP A 96 -15.49 -13.29 -26.22
C ASP A 96 -16.96 -13.10 -26.60
N SER A 97 -17.65 -12.12 -25.98
CA SER A 97 -19.06 -11.82 -26.26
C SER A 97 -19.31 -10.84 -27.42
N TYR A 98 -18.27 -10.30 -28.06
CA TYR A 98 -18.43 -9.46 -29.24
C TYR A 98 -17.63 -10.02 -30.42
N PRO A 99 -18.27 -10.75 -31.37
CA PRO A 99 -17.59 -11.25 -32.57
C PRO A 99 -17.07 -10.15 -33.53
N HIS A 100 -17.12 -8.87 -33.15
CA HIS A 100 -16.75 -7.73 -34.00
C HIS A 100 -15.93 -6.64 -33.30
N ALA A 101 -14.93 -7.00 -32.49
CA ALA A 101 -13.89 -6.05 -32.09
C ALA A 101 -12.61 -6.19 -32.96
N ASN A 102 -12.78 -6.26 -34.29
CA ASN A 102 -11.68 -6.11 -35.26
C ASN A 102 -11.45 -4.62 -35.55
N LEU A 103 -10.87 -3.88 -34.61
CA LEU A 103 -10.36 -2.55 -34.90
C LEU A 103 -8.87 -2.64 -35.26
N PRO A 104 -8.52 -2.40 -36.53
CA PRO A 104 -7.14 -2.54 -36.99
C PRO A 104 -6.22 -1.53 -36.28
N ASN A 105 -5.02 -1.99 -35.96
CA ASN A 105 -3.97 -1.21 -35.32
C ASN A 105 -3.70 0.09 -36.11
N ARG A 106 -3.64 1.21 -35.39
CA ARG A 106 -3.45 2.57 -35.93
C ARG A 106 -2.04 2.74 -36.50
N LEU A 107 -1.84 2.36 -37.76
CA LEU A 107 -0.65 2.71 -38.55
C LEU A 107 -0.93 3.96 -39.38
N VAL A 108 -0.59 5.12 -38.85
CA VAL A 108 -0.48 6.34 -39.67
C VAL A 108 0.97 6.79 -39.62
N ARG A 109 1.76 6.43 -40.64
CA ARG A 109 2.88 7.27 -41.10
C ARG A 109 3.32 6.95 -42.53
N MET A 110 2.77 7.74 -43.46
CA MET A 110 3.38 8.45 -44.59
C MET A 110 4.64 7.88 -45.29
N VAL A 111 4.55 7.67 -46.62
CA VAL A 111 5.51 7.96 -47.75
C VAL A 111 4.83 7.39 -49.01
N GLY A 112 4.81 7.94 -50.22
CA GLY A 112 5.41 9.08 -50.92
C GLY A 112 5.08 8.82 -52.40
N ARG A 113 4.65 9.83 -53.16
CA ARG A 113 4.31 9.68 -54.58
C ARG A 113 5.53 10.16 -55.37
N ALA A 114 6.12 9.27 -56.17
CA ALA A 114 6.92 9.65 -57.33
C ALA A 114 5.97 9.91 -58.51
#